data_AF-A0A7R9B5F4-F1
#
_entry.id   AF-A0A7R9B5F4-F1
#
_cell.length_a   1.000
_cell.length_b   1.000
_cell.length_c   1.000
_cell.angle_alpha   90.00
_cell.angle_beta   90.00
_cell.angle_gamma   90.00
#
_symmetry.space_group_name_H-M   'P 1'
#
loop_
_entity.id
_entity.type
_entity.pdbx_description
1 polymer ?
#
loop_
_entity_poly.entity_id
_entity_poly.type
_entity_poly.pdbx_seq_one_letter_code
_entity_poly.pdbx_strand_id
1 'polypeptide(L)'
;VWHYCDLNGGQASFLCPNGTIFSQVALTCDWWFNVRCSSTTQLYVLNERLYKYILPVTPSFPEDFSGPLVDQYIALKFKEIELKKNKEKMAAIAAAAAAEKE
;
A
#
# COMPACT_ATOMS: atom_id res chain seq x y z
N VAL A 1 16.63 28.33 -6.00
CA VAL A 1 15.88 27.40 -6.87
C VAL A 1 15.22 26.37 -5.96
N TRP A 2 14.03 25.88 -6.30
CA TRP A 2 13.38 24.78 -5.57
C TRP A 2 13.00 23.67 -6.55
N HIS A 3 12.80 22.47 -6.00
CA HIS A 3 12.53 21.27 -6.78
C HIS A 3 11.15 20.72 -6.46
N TYR A 4 10.42 20.37 -7.51
CA TYR A 4 9.14 19.70 -7.47
C TYR A 4 9.32 18.30 -8.02
N CYS A 5 8.93 17.28 -7.24
CA CYS A 5 8.98 15.89 -7.68
C CYS A 5 7.56 15.43 -8.00
N ASP A 6 7.31 15.07 -9.26
CA ASP A 6 6.04 14.57 -9.72
C ASP A 6 5.82 13.10 -9.31
N LEU A 7 4.57 12.61 -9.38
CA LEU A 7 4.23 11.24 -8.97
C LEU A 7 5.01 10.15 -9.74
N ASN A 8 5.41 10.44 -10.98
CA ASN A 8 6.17 9.51 -11.82
C ASN A 8 7.68 9.57 -11.56
N GLY A 9 8.13 10.25 -10.51
CA GLY A 9 9.54 10.43 -10.17
C GLY A 9 10.26 11.49 -11.03
N GLY A 10 9.52 12.28 -11.80
CA GLY A 10 10.08 13.39 -12.58
C GLY A 10 10.44 14.57 -11.68
N GLN A 11 11.65 15.09 -11.80
CA GLN A 11 12.08 16.29 -11.07
C GLN A 11 12.00 17.52 -11.98
N ALA A 12 11.21 18.51 -11.58
CA ALA A 12 11.18 19.84 -12.18
C ALA A 12 11.85 20.85 -11.23
N SER A 13 12.53 21.84 -11.80
CA SER A 13 13.21 22.89 -11.02
C SER A 13 12.65 24.25 -11.38
N PHE A 14 12.29 25.03 -10.36
CA PHE A 14 11.66 26.34 -10.53
C PHE A 14 12.44 27.42 -9.77
N LEU A 15 12.50 28.62 -10.36
CA LEU A 15 13.00 29.82 -9.69
C LEU A 15 11.83 30.63 -9.13
N CYS A 16 11.98 31.07 -7.89
CA CYS A 16 11.10 32.07 -7.31
C CYS A 16 11.41 33.46 -7.91
N PRO A 17 10.43 34.37 -7.98
CA PRO A 17 10.65 35.74 -8.44
C PRO A 17 11.63 36.51 -7.54
N ASN A 18 12.20 37.59 -8.07
CA ASN A 18 13.25 38.37 -7.41
C ASN A 18 12.85 38.79 -5.98
N GLY A 19 13.69 38.44 -5.00
CA GLY A 19 13.49 38.78 -3.59
C GLY A 19 12.68 37.76 -2.78
N THR A 20 12.26 36.64 -3.38
CA THR A 20 11.55 35.57 -2.66
C THR A 20 12.33 34.26 -2.64
N ILE A 21 12.14 33.48 -1.59
CA ILE A 21 12.75 32.17 -1.35
C ILE A 21 11.62 31.16 -1.11
N PHE A 22 11.83 29.92 -1.53
CA PHE A 22 10.87 28.86 -1.30
C PHE A 22 10.73 28.55 0.21
N SER A 23 9.51 28.65 0.71
CA SER A 23 9.13 28.32 2.08
C SER A 23 8.55 26.91 2.14
N GLN A 24 9.27 25.98 2.77
CA GLN A 24 8.83 24.60 2.96
C GLN A 24 7.57 24.48 3.84
N VAL A 25 7.33 25.46 4.71
CA VAL A 25 6.12 25.50 5.58
C VAL A 25 4.88 25.81 4.75
N ALA A 26 4.97 26.80 3.86
CA ALA A 26 3.85 27.30 3.08
C ALA A 26 3.77 26.66 1.69
N LEU A 27 4.76 25.84 1.30
CA LEU A 27 4.91 25.21 -0.02
C LEU A 27 4.82 26.23 -1.18
N THR A 28 5.26 27.46 -0.94
CA THR A 28 5.23 28.58 -1.89
C THR A 28 6.44 29.49 -1.71
N CYS A 29 6.66 30.40 -2.66
CA CYS A 29 7.68 31.44 -2.53
C CYS A 29 7.19 32.53 -1.58
N ASP A 30 7.97 32.79 -0.54
CA ASP A 30 7.74 33.89 0.42
C ASP A 30 8.97 34.80 0.46
N TRP A 31 8.86 35.96 1.07
CA TRP A 31 9.96 36.90 1.20
C TRP A 31 11.14 36.30 1.98
N TRP A 32 12.36 36.60 1.55
CA TRP A 32 13.59 36.02 2.10
C TRP A 32 13.75 36.19 3.63
N PHE A 33 13.17 37.24 4.22
CA PHE A 33 13.24 37.50 5.66
C PHE A 33 12.28 36.63 6.50
N ASN A 34 11.23 36.09 5.89
CA ASN A 34 10.29 35.16 6.54
C ASN A 34 10.80 33.71 6.51
N VAL A 35 11.74 33.39 5.61
CA VAL A 35 12.22 32.02 5.41
C VAL A 35 13.51 31.77 6.18
N ARG A 36 13.53 30.69 6.99
CA ARG A 36 14.72 30.22 7.71
C ARG A 36 15.34 29.02 6.99
N CYS A 37 16.27 29.28 6.07
CA CYS A 37 16.90 28.24 5.25
C CYS A 37 17.57 27.11 6.05
N SER A 38 18.11 27.39 7.25
CA SER A 38 18.78 26.39 8.09
C SER A 38 17.82 25.36 8.70
N SER A 39 16.57 25.72 8.95
CA SER A 39 15.55 24.81 9.50
C SER A 39 14.74 24.09 8.43
N THR A 40 14.91 24.46 7.16
CA THR A 40 14.13 23.92 6.03
C THR A 40 14.20 22.39 5.93
N THR A 41 15.35 21.79 6.23
CA THR A 41 15.54 20.33 6.15
C THR A 41 14.66 19.55 7.13
N GLN A 42 14.37 20.13 8.29
CA GLN A 42 13.49 19.51 9.31
C GLN A 42 12.02 19.49 8.86
N LEU A 43 11.66 20.39 7.95
CA LEU A 43 10.30 20.55 7.45
C LEU A 43 10.00 19.65 6.23
N TYR A 44 10.95 18.83 5.78
CA TYR A 44 10.72 17.86 4.70
C TYR A 44 9.66 16.82 5.04
N VAL A 45 9.37 16.60 6.32
CA VAL A 45 8.24 15.77 6.77
C VAL A 45 6.89 16.29 6.24
N LEU A 46 6.77 17.59 5.94
CA LEU A 46 5.56 18.15 5.33
C LEU A 46 5.33 17.64 3.90
N ASN A 47 6.38 17.17 3.22
CA ASN A 47 6.26 16.59 1.88
C ASN A 47 5.51 15.26 1.88
N GLU A 48 5.43 14.54 3.01
CA GLU A 48 4.63 13.31 3.13
C GLU A 48 3.12 13.56 2.95
N ARG A 49 2.69 14.82 3.10
CA ARG A 49 1.30 15.23 2.84
C ARG A 49 1.04 15.49 1.35
N LEU A 50 2.09 15.68 0.55
CA LEU A 50 1.96 15.81 -0.89
C LEU A 50 1.54 14.46 -1.47
N TYR A 51 0.61 14.49 -2.43
CA TYR A 51 0.13 13.30 -3.15
C TYR A 51 -0.65 12.24 -2.34
N LYS A 52 -0.87 12.43 -1.03
CA LYS A 52 -1.67 11.53 -0.18
C LYS A 52 -3.07 11.22 -0.74
N TYR A 53 -3.63 12.12 -1.56
CA TYR A 53 -4.97 11.99 -2.14
C TYR A 53 -4.95 11.80 -3.68
N ILE A 54 -3.79 11.84 -4.33
CA ILE A 54 -3.64 11.80 -5.81
C ILE A 54 -2.99 10.49 -6.25
N LEU A 55 -2.06 9.96 -5.46
CA LEU A 55 -1.80 8.53 -5.54
C LEU A 55 -3.14 7.87 -5.25
N PRO A 56 -3.62 6.92 -6.09
CA PRO A 56 -4.61 6.00 -5.56
C PRO A 56 -4.01 5.55 -4.23
N VAL A 57 -4.79 5.62 -3.17
CA VAL A 57 -4.52 4.78 -2.02
C VAL A 57 -4.52 3.42 -2.68
N THR A 58 -3.34 2.92 -3.10
CA THR A 58 -3.11 1.51 -2.98
C THR A 58 -3.57 1.32 -1.55
N PRO A 59 -4.69 0.60 -1.33
CA PRO A 59 -4.97 0.25 0.03
C PRO A 59 -3.62 -0.24 0.58
N SER A 60 -3.26 0.15 1.79
CA SER A 60 -2.35 -0.64 2.60
C SER A 60 -3.02 -1.99 2.85
N PHE A 61 -3.33 -2.67 1.76
CA PHE A 61 -3.58 -4.07 1.66
C PHE A 61 -2.20 -4.66 1.98
N PRO A 62 -2.11 -5.52 2.99
CA PRO A 62 -0.83 -6.08 3.37
C PRO A 62 -0.13 -6.62 2.13
N GLU A 63 1.12 -6.25 1.92
CA GLU A 63 2.02 -6.87 0.92
C GLU A 63 2.11 -8.40 1.12
N ASP A 64 1.52 -8.93 2.20
CA ASP A 64 1.56 -10.33 2.61
C ASP A 64 0.50 -11.24 1.98
N PHE A 65 -0.40 -10.78 1.10
CA PHE A 65 -1.26 -11.74 0.36
C PHE A 65 -0.48 -12.55 -0.69
N SER A 66 0.76 -12.16 -0.98
CA SER A 66 1.73 -12.96 -1.72
C SER A 66 2.95 -13.21 -0.83
N GLY A 67 2.88 -14.26 -0.03
CA GLY A 67 3.96 -14.66 0.86
C GLY A 67 3.84 -16.13 1.27
N PRO A 68 4.95 -16.75 1.72
CA PRO A 68 4.98 -18.19 2.02
C PRO A 68 3.95 -18.64 3.06
N LEU A 69 3.53 -17.73 3.96
CA LEU A 69 2.47 -18.01 4.94
C LEU A 69 1.08 -18.09 4.31
N VAL A 70 0.77 -17.26 3.31
CA VAL A 70 -0.52 -17.30 2.60
C VAL A 70 -0.58 -18.51 1.67
N ASP A 71 0.52 -18.85 1.01
CA ASP A 71 0.63 -20.09 0.22
C ASP A 71 0.40 -21.33 1.10
N GLN A 72 1.00 -21.33 2.30
CA GLN A 72 0.80 -22.40 3.27
C GLN A 72 -0.65 -22.48 3.76
N TYR A 73 -1.29 -21.33 4.04
CA TYR A 73 -2.69 -21.27 4.44
C TYR A 73 -3.62 -21.78 3.34
N ILE A 74 -3.41 -21.36 2.09
CA ILE A 74 -4.17 -21.80 0.93
C ILE A 74 -4.01 -23.32 0.74
N ALA A 75 -2.79 -23.85 0.81
CA ALA A 75 -2.53 -25.28 0.71
C ALA A 75 -3.20 -26.09 1.82
N LEU A 76 -3.20 -25.59 3.06
CA LEU A 76 -3.91 -26.22 4.18
C LEU A 76 -5.43 -26.21 3.95
N LYS A 77 -5.99 -25.10 3.48
CA LYS A 77 -7.43 -25.00 3.18
C LYS A 77 -7.87 -25.90 2.04
N PHE A 78 -7.08 -26.03 0.97
CA PHE A 78 -7.37 -26.98 -0.10
C PHE A 78 -7.41 -28.43 0.41
N LYS A 79 -6.45 -28.83 1.24
CA LYS A 79 -6.45 -30.17 1.86
C LYS A 79 -7.66 -30.40 2.77
N GLU A 80 -8.03 -29.42 3.60
CA GLU A 80 -9.24 -29.50 4.43
C GLU A 80 -10.50 -29.72 3.57
N ILE A 81 -10.62 -29.02 2.44
CA ILE A 81 -11.75 -29.14 1.52
C ILE A 81 -11.78 -30.53 0.86
N GLU A 82 -10.64 -31.04 0.39
CA GLU A 82 -10.54 -32.37 -0.20
C GLU A 82 -10.89 -33.48 0.79
N LEU A 83 -10.40 -33.38 2.03
CA LEU A 83 -10.72 -34.35 3.08
C LEU A 83 -12.21 -34.33 3.43
N LYS A 84 -12.83 -33.15 3.51
CA LYS A 84 -14.29 -33.04 3.70
C LYS A 84 -15.06 -33.71 2.57
N LYS A 85 -14.70 -33.41 1.32
CA LYS A 85 -15.33 -34.01 0.14
C LYS A 85 -15.17 -35.53 0.12
N ASN A 86 -14.00 -36.05 0.48
CA ASN A 86 -13.76 -37.49 0.57
C ASN A 86 -14.53 -38.12 1.71
N LYS A 87 -14.63 -37.47 2.88
CA LYS A 87 -15.42 -37.95 4.01
C LYS A 87 -16.91 -37.98 3.69
N GLU A 88 -17.43 -36.95 3.04
CA GLU A 88 -18.82 -36.90 2.56
C GLU A 88 -19.09 -37.99 1.51
N LYS A 89 -18.17 -38.17 0.56
CA LYS A 89 -18.27 -39.23 -0.44
C LYS A 89 -18.23 -40.62 0.19
N MET A 90 -17.36 -40.85 1.17
CA MET A 90 -17.29 -42.12 1.91
C MET A 90 -18.52 -42.35 2.79
N ALA A 91 -19.07 -41.31 3.41
CA ALA A 91 -20.33 -41.39 4.15
C ALA A 91 -21.50 -41.73 3.23
N ALA A 92 -21.56 -41.14 2.03
CA ALA A 92 -22.56 -41.48 1.02
C ALA A 92 -22.42 -42.93 0.53
N ILE A 93 -21.19 -43.40 0.30
CA ILE A 93 -20.93 -44.80 -0.10
C ILE A 93 -21.29 -45.78 1.04
N ALA A 94 -20.96 -45.45 2.29
CA ALA A 94 -21.31 -46.27 3.45
C ALA A 94 -22.83 -46.31 3.67
N ALA A 95 -23.53 -45.19 3.47
CA ALA A 95 -24.99 -45.13 3.53
C ALA A 95 -25.63 -45.97 2.42
N ALA A 96 -25.10 -45.92 1.19
CA ALA A 96 -25.56 -46.75 0.09
C ALA A 96 -25.31 -48.25 0.35
N ALA A 97 -24.13 -48.63 0.87
CA ALA A 97 -23.80 -50.01 1.20
C ALA A 97 -24.58 -50.55 2.43
N ALA A 98 -25.05 -49.67 3.31
CA ALA A 98 -25.95 -50.03 4.41
C ALA A 98 -27.40 -50.24 3.93
N ALA A 99 -27.86 -49.44 2.95
CA ALA A 99 -29.17 -49.60 2.33
C ALA A 99 -29.29 -50.85 1.43
N GLU A 100 -28.17 -51.37 0.92
CA GLU A 100 -28.13 -52.59 0.09
C GLU A 100 -28.02 -53.89 0.92
N LYS A 101 -27.88 -53.77 2.25
CA LYS A 101 -27.85 -54.91 3.20
C LYS A 101 -29.16 -55.10 3.97
N GLU A 102 -30.21 -54.37 3.62
CA GLU A 102 -31.58 -54.56 4.11
C GLU A 102 -32.44 -55.29 3.07
#